data_AF-A0A372P035-F1
#
_entry.id   AF-A0A372P035-F1
#
_cell.length_a   1.000
_cell.length_b   1.000
_cell.length_c   1.000
_cell.angle_alpha   90.00
_cell.angle_beta   90.00
_cell.angle_gamma   90.00
#
_symmetry.space_group_name_H-M   'P 1'
#
loop_
_entity.id
_entity.type
_entity.pdbx_description
1 polymer ?
#
loop_
_entity_poly.entity_id
_entity_poly.type
_entity_poly.pdbx_seq_one_letter_code
_entity_poly.pdbx_strand_id
1 'polypeptide(L)'
;MEWNFEIIGHYFHHNRGDFIFARFIEGQADFQLKEGSVLGGIPIYHYVEIPRTLDENGNPRFDIFVFRPLSLEFLPAGFFSEGQHVKLVSPD
;
A
#
# COMPACT_ATOMS: atom_id res chain seq x y z
N MET A 1 13.14 -5.13 8.25
CA MET A 1 13.22 -5.31 6.78
C MET A 1 12.54 -4.15 6.03
N GLU A 2 12.98 -3.82 4.80
CA GLU A 2 12.45 -2.71 3.98
C GLU A 2 12.18 -3.13 2.54
N TRP A 3 11.12 -2.59 1.93
CA TRP A 3 10.70 -2.83 0.55
C TRP A 3 10.21 -1.56 -0.12
N ASN A 4 10.46 -1.40 -1.42
CA ASN A 4 10.04 -0.21 -2.16
C ASN A 4 8.71 -0.39 -2.90
N PHE A 5 7.90 0.66 -2.86
CA PHE A 5 6.60 0.73 -3.52
C PHE A 5 6.42 2.07 -4.23
N GLU A 6 5.60 2.08 -5.27
CA GLU A 6 5.11 3.27 -5.94
C GLU A 6 3.62 3.43 -5.65
N ILE A 7 3.19 4.59 -5.16
CA ILE A 7 1.78 4.91 -4.96
C ILE A 7 1.11 5.01 -6.33
N ILE A 8 0.03 4.26 -6.52
CA ILE A 8 -0.82 4.33 -7.71
C ILE A 8 -2.20 4.91 -7.40
N GLY A 9 -2.54 5.09 -6.12
CA GLY A 9 -3.80 5.71 -5.72
C GLY A 9 -3.98 5.78 -4.21
N HIS A 10 -4.71 6.78 -3.77
CA HIS A 10 -5.12 6.98 -2.38
C HIS A 10 -6.60 7.37 -2.37
N TYR A 11 -7.42 6.56 -1.70
CA TYR A 11 -8.87 6.75 -1.66
C TYR A 11 -9.37 6.72 -0.23
N PHE A 12 -10.10 7.77 0.16
CA PHE A 12 -10.80 7.79 1.43
C PHE A 12 -12.22 7.26 1.26
N HIS A 13 -12.59 6.28 2.08
CA HIS A 13 -13.96 5.83 2.20
C HIS A 13 -14.53 6.26 3.57
N HIS A 14 -15.58 7.09 3.55
CA HIS A 14 -16.17 7.73 4.74
C HIS A 14 -16.36 6.84 5.98
N ASN A 15 -16.71 5.55 5.82
CA ASN A 15 -16.89 4.60 6.94
C ASN A 15 -15.76 3.56 7.11
N ARG A 16 -14.70 3.61 6.30
CA ARG A 16 -13.65 2.57 6.28
C ARG A 16 -12.23 3.13 6.35
N GLY A 17 -12.09 4.47 6.33
CA GLY A 17 -10.79 5.13 6.35
C GLY A 17 -10.12 5.12 4.97
N ASP A 18 -8.81 5.32 5.00
CA ASP A 18 -7.97 5.41 3.81
C ASP A 18 -7.57 4.04 3.26
N PHE A 19 -7.53 3.96 1.93
CA PHE A 19 -7.03 2.83 1.16
C PHE A 19 -5.90 3.33 0.27
N ILE A 20 -4.72 2.74 0.44
CA ILE A 20 -3.50 3.15 -0.26
C ILE A 20 -3.13 2.03 -1.22
N PHE A 21 -3.30 2.29 -2.51
CA PHE A 21 -2.92 1.38 -3.57
C PHE A 21 -1.48 1.67 -3.94
N ALA A 22 -0.64 0.65 -3.88
CA ALA A 22 0.76 0.77 -4.22
C ALA A 22 1.25 -0.43 -5.02
N ARG A 23 2.08 -0.15 -6.03
CA ARG A 23 2.76 -1.14 -6.86
C ARG A 23 4.11 -1.48 -6.23
N PHE A 24 4.37 -2.76 -6.02
CA PHE A 24 5.67 -3.25 -5.60
C PHE A 24 6.66 -3.20 -6.77
N ILE A 25 7.84 -2.60 -6.56
CA ILE A 25 8.78 -2.29 -7.65
C ILE A 25 10.01 -3.20 -7.73
N GLU A 26 10.18 -4.13 -6.78
CA GLU A 26 11.39 -4.98 -6.68
C GLU A 26 11.24 -6.36 -7.35
N GLY A 27 10.16 -6.57 -8.10
CA GLY A 27 9.89 -7.81 -8.83
C GLY A 27 8.87 -8.70 -8.13
N GLN A 28 9.25 -9.92 -7.78
CA GLN A 28 8.32 -10.88 -7.18
C GLN A 28 8.10 -10.56 -5.70
N ALA A 29 6.84 -10.37 -5.30
CA ALA A 29 6.50 -10.05 -3.91
C ALA A 29 6.76 -11.24 -2.97
N ASP A 30 7.74 -11.10 -2.09
CA ASP A 30 8.07 -12.04 -1.02
C ASP A 30 8.04 -11.40 0.39
N PHE A 31 7.47 -10.20 0.50
CA PHE A 31 7.39 -9.46 1.76
C PHE A 31 6.29 -10.00 2.67
N GLN A 32 6.51 -9.86 3.98
CA GLN A 32 5.52 -10.17 5.01
C GLN A 32 5.26 -8.91 5.85
N LEU A 33 4.00 -8.61 6.08
CA LEU A 33 3.59 -7.59 7.04
C LEU A 33 3.56 -8.16 8.45
N LYS A 34 4.19 -7.45 9.38
CA LYS A 34 4.13 -7.72 10.82
C LYS A 34 3.45 -6.58 11.56
N GLU A 35 3.01 -6.85 12.80
CA GLU A 35 2.57 -5.78 13.69
C GLU A 35 3.68 -4.73 13.85
N GLY A 36 3.33 -3.46 13.74
CA GLY A 36 4.30 -2.36 13.73
C GLY A 36 4.88 -2.03 12.35
N SER A 37 4.38 -2.63 11.26
CA SER A 37 4.77 -2.23 9.90
C SER A 37 4.31 -0.80 9.57
N VAL A 38 5.10 -0.12 8.75
CA VAL A 38 4.92 1.28 8.38
C VAL A 38 5.09 1.45 6.87
N LEU A 39 4.15 2.13 6.20
CA LEU A 39 4.26 2.50 4.79
C LEU A 39 4.47 4.00 4.66
N GLY A 40 5.55 4.47 4.05
CA GLY A 40 5.77 5.91 3.85
C GLY A 40 5.73 6.73 5.14
N GLY A 41 6.12 6.14 6.27
CA GLY A 41 6.09 6.78 7.59
C GLY A 41 4.78 6.65 8.37
N ILE A 42 3.73 6.05 7.80
CA ILE A 42 2.46 5.82 8.51
C ILE A 42 2.29 4.36 8.99
N PRO A 43 1.84 4.12 10.23
CA PRO A 43 1.53 2.78 10.70
C PRO A 43 0.36 2.15 9.93
N ILE A 44 0.51 0.89 9.53
CA ILE A 44 -0.48 0.13 8.75
C ILE A 44 -0.86 -1.17 9.46
N TYR A 45 -2.00 -1.74 9.09
CA TYR A 45 -2.38 -3.07 9.55
C TYR A 45 -1.38 -4.13 9.07
N HIS A 46 -1.25 -5.21 9.84
CA HIS A 46 -0.37 -6.35 9.53
C HIS A 46 -0.94 -7.29 8.45
N TYR A 47 -1.83 -6.79 7.60
CA TYR A 47 -2.39 -7.50 6.46
C TYR A 47 -2.52 -6.54 5.27
N VAL A 48 -2.57 -7.12 4.08
CA VAL A 48 -2.72 -6.41 2.82
C VAL A 48 -3.79 -7.10 1.98
N GLU A 49 -4.45 -6.33 1.12
CA GLU A 49 -5.39 -6.87 0.14
C GLU A 49 -4.74 -6.81 -1.26
N ILE A 50 -5.03 -7.82 -2.09
CA ILE A 50 -4.64 -7.81 -3.51
C ILE A 50 -5.89 -7.44 -4.31
N PRO A 51 -5.91 -6.31 -5.02
CA PRO A 51 -7.08 -5.89 -5.76
C PRO A 51 -7.26 -6.79 -7.00
N ARG A 52 -8.51 -6.93 -7.45
CA ARG A 52 -8.85 -7.64 -8.70
C ARG A 52 -8.59 -6.77 -9.92
N THR A 53 -7.39 -6.21 -10.02
CA THR A 53 -6.96 -5.34 -11.11
C THR A 53 -6.31 -6.18 -12.20
N LEU A 54 -6.56 -5.82 -13.46
CA LEU A 54 -5.94 -6.47 -14.62
C LEU A 54 -4.86 -5.56 -15.22
N ASP A 55 -3.86 -6.16 -15.85
CA ASP A 55 -2.90 -5.46 -16.70
C ASP A 55 -3.52 -5.08 -18.05
N GLU A 56 -2.75 -4.41 -18.90
CA GLU A 56 -3.16 -4.02 -20.26
C GLU A 56 -3.52 -5.21 -21.16
N ASN A 57 -3.04 -6.41 -20.81
CA ASN A 57 -3.31 -7.66 -21.52
C ASN A 57 -4.47 -8.46 -20.91
N GLY A 58 -5.11 -7.95 -19.85
CA GLY A 58 -6.20 -8.63 -19.14
C GLY A 58 -5.75 -9.68 -18.12
N ASN A 59 -4.46 -9.76 -17.78
CA ASN A 59 -3.95 -10.67 -16.75
C ASN A 59 -4.08 -10.05 -15.35
N PRO A 60 -4.33 -10.85 -14.30
CA PRO A 60 -4.33 -10.35 -12.93
C PRO A 60 -3.00 -9.70 -12.53
N ARG A 61 -3.07 -8.54 -11.87
CA ARG A 61 -1.92 -7.84 -11.28
C ARG A 61 -1.63 -8.37 -9.88
N PHE A 62 -0.47 -9.00 -9.71
CA PHE A 62 0.03 -9.49 -8.42
C PHE A 62 1.12 -8.61 -7.81
N ASP A 63 1.48 -7.53 -8.52
CA ASP A 63 2.41 -6.50 -8.10
C ASP A 63 1.70 -5.32 -7.40
N ILE A 64 0.37 -5.31 -7.33
CA ILE A 64 -0.41 -4.23 -6.71
C ILE A 64 -0.98 -4.70 -5.38
N PHE A 65 -0.86 -3.85 -4.38
CA PHE A 65 -1.23 -4.10 -3.01
C PHE A 65 -2.05 -2.94 -2.44
N VAL A 66 -3.02 -3.24 -1.58
CA VAL A 66 -3.82 -2.25 -0.87
C VAL A 66 -3.49 -2.27 0.61
N PHE A 67 -2.89 -1.18 1.07
CA PHE A 67 -2.53 -0.96 2.46
C PHE A 67 -3.60 -0.14 3.17
N ARG A 68 -3.84 -0.48 4.44
CA ARG A 68 -4.78 0.22 5.31
C ARG A 68 -4.04 0.81 6.50
N PRO A 69 -4.12 2.14 6.72
CA PRO A 69 -3.57 2.76 7.91
C PRO A 69 -4.25 2.22 9.19
N LEU A 70 -3.51 2.18 10.29
CA LEU A 70 -4.06 1.81 11.61
C LEU A 70 -5.01 2.88 12.16
N SER A 71 -4.78 4.14 11.80
CA SER A 71 -5.67 5.24 12.17
C SER A 71 -6.84 5.34 11.20
N LEU A 72 -8.03 5.59 11.73
CA LEU A 72 -9.21 5.94 10.93
C LEU A 72 -9.30 7.45 10.66
N GLU A 73 -8.35 8.23 11.20
CA GLU A 73 -8.24 9.65 10.87
C GLU A 73 -7.89 9.82 9.39
N PHE A 74 -8.57 10.77 8.75
CA PHE A 74 -8.36 11.11 7.36
C PHE A 74 -6.92 11.59 7.15
N LEU A 75 -6.18 10.90 6.27
CA LEU A 75 -4.94 11.43 5.74
C LEU A 75 -5.23 12.62 4.81
N PRO A 76 -4.57 13.77 4.99
CA PRO A 76 -4.79 14.94 4.14
C PRO A 76 -4.69 14.60 2.66
N ALA A 77 -5.51 15.25 1.84
CA ALA A 77 -5.40 15.13 0.39
C ALA A 77 -3.97 15.47 -0.06
N GLY A 78 -3.38 14.60 -0.88
CA GLY A 78 -2.00 14.75 -1.35
C GLY A 78 -0.92 14.27 -0.38
N PHE A 79 -1.28 13.69 0.78
CA PHE A 79 -0.31 13.01 1.65
C PHE A 79 0.44 11.91 0.87
N PHE A 80 -0.32 11.14 0.09
CA PHE A 80 0.22 10.30 -0.96
C PHE A 80 -0.15 10.87 -2.33
N SER A 81 0.83 10.91 -3.23
CA SER A 81 0.65 11.33 -4.62
C SER A 81 0.89 10.16 -5.57
N GLU A 82 0.12 10.06 -6.65
CA GLU A 82 0.36 9.06 -7.70
C GLU A 82 1.78 9.21 -8.28
N GLY A 83 2.49 8.10 -8.46
CA GLY A 83 3.89 8.06 -8.86
C GLY A 83 4.89 8.30 -7.71
N GLN A 84 4.43 8.57 -6.49
CA GLN A 84 5.33 8.74 -5.34
C GLN A 84 5.97 7.41 -4.94
N HIS A 85 7.29 7.40 -4.78
CA HIS A 85 7.99 6.26 -4.22
C HIS A 85 7.99 6.32 -2.69
N VAL A 86 7.62 5.21 -2.06
CA VAL A 86 7.55 5.05 -0.61
C VAL A 86 8.20 3.73 -0.19
N LYS A 87 8.63 3.68 1.07
CA LYS A 87 9.14 2.45 1.68
C LYS A 87 8.07 1.82 2.57
N LEU A 88 7.93 0.50 2.45
CA LEU A 88 7.36 -0.34 3.48
C LEU A 88 8.50 -0.78 4.41
N VAL A 89 8.38 -0.49 5.69
CA VAL A 89 9.31 -0.93 6.73
C VAL A 89 8.55 -1.87 7.66
N SER A 90 9.00 -3.12 7.76
CA SER A 90 8.51 -4.07 8.76
C SER A 90 9.56 -4.27 9.84
N PRO A 91 9.16 -4.38 11.11
CA PRO A 91 10.07 -4.82 12.17
C PRO A 91 10.59 -6.23 11.87
N ASP A 92 11.76 -6.53 12.43
CA ASP A 92 12.43 -7.83 12.31
C ASP A 92 11.71 -8.93 13.10
#